data_AF-A0A976K7T1-F1
#
_entry.id   AF-A0A976K7T1-F1
#
_cell.length_a   1.000
_cell.length_b   1.000
_cell.length_c   1.000
_cell.angle_alpha   90.00
_cell.angle_beta   90.00
_cell.angle_gamma   90.00
#
_symmetry.space_group_name_H-M   'P 1'
#
loop_
_entity.id
_entity.type
_entity.pdbx_description
1 polymer ?
#
loop_
_entity_poly.entity_id
_entity_poly.type
_entity_poly.pdbx_seq_one_letter_code
_entity_poly.pdbx_strand_id
1 'polypeptide(L)'
;MRFIKPGLRNSISALLGTEVRRASPEALEPVRQAMLDVLGEEGARLHPQLSYKLRYLHDAHALWYARADVVAALSSIHGEVKAVSMVQSLTPVFRGLVPRSLMDASSRQRH
;
A
#
# COMPACT_ATOMS: atom_id res chain seq x y z
N MET A 1 11.00 3.03 43.13
CA MET A 1 11.16 3.24 41.67
C MET A 1 10.09 2.45 40.95
N ARG A 2 9.30 3.12 40.11
CA ARG A 2 8.04 2.63 39.56
C ARG A 2 8.31 2.22 38.11
N PHE A 3 8.47 0.92 37.85
CA PHE A 3 8.56 0.39 36.49
C PHE A 3 7.20 -0.16 36.07
N ILE A 4 6.57 0.55 35.15
CA ILE A 4 5.28 0.21 34.55
C ILE A 4 5.52 -0.86 33.46
N LYS A 5 4.56 -1.79 33.40
CA LYS A 5 4.49 -3.09 32.72
C LYS A 5 4.81 -3.14 31.21
N PRO A 6 5.07 -4.36 30.67
CA PRO A 6 5.47 -4.59 29.29
C PRO A 6 4.29 -4.54 28.29
N GLY A 7 4.58 -4.01 27.10
CA GLY A 7 4.06 -4.47 25.80
C GLY A 7 2.55 -4.61 25.59
N LEU A 8 1.81 -3.50 25.55
CA LEU A 8 0.38 -3.48 25.21
C LEU A 8 0.10 -3.05 23.75
N ARG A 9 0.91 -3.52 22.79
CA ARG A 9 0.74 -3.17 21.35
C ARG A 9 0.38 -4.33 20.43
N ASN A 10 0.05 -5.51 20.96
CA ASN A 10 -0.36 -6.67 20.14
C ASN A 10 -1.78 -7.21 20.42
N SER A 11 -2.57 -6.60 21.32
CA SER A 11 -3.78 -7.25 21.85
C SER A 11 -5.10 -6.92 21.14
N ILE A 12 -5.14 -5.99 20.18
CA ILE A 12 -6.40 -5.60 19.52
C ILE A 12 -6.69 -6.51 18.31
N SER A 13 -5.64 -7.01 17.65
CA SER A 13 -5.75 -7.88 16.47
C SER A 13 -6.24 -9.30 16.77
N ALA A 14 -6.24 -9.73 18.04
CA ALA A 14 -6.73 -11.06 18.44
C ALA A 14 -8.25 -11.11 18.68
N LEU A 15 -8.90 -9.95 18.92
CA LEU A 15 -10.32 -9.86 19.25
C LEU A 15 -11.21 -9.56 18.04
N LEU A 16 -10.68 -8.91 17.01
CA LEU A 16 -11.27 -8.93 15.69
C LEU A 16 -10.64 -10.10 14.95
N GLY A 17 -11.34 -11.23 14.82
CA GLY A 17 -10.90 -12.47 14.15
C GLY A 17 -10.55 -12.35 12.66
N THR A 18 -10.01 -11.21 12.24
CA THR A 18 -9.26 -11.04 11.01
C THR A 18 -7.81 -11.34 11.38
N GLU A 19 -7.44 -12.62 11.42
CA GLU A 19 -6.04 -12.92 11.12
C GLU A 19 -5.81 -12.33 9.73
N VAL A 20 -5.16 -11.15 9.69
CA VAL A 20 -4.59 -10.62 8.46
C VAL A 20 -3.54 -11.65 8.10
N ARG A 21 -3.97 -12.66 7.34
CA ARG A 21 -3.11 -13.74 6.87
C ARG A 21 -1.99 -13.04 6.15
N ARG A 22 -0.81 -12.96 6.79
CA ARG A 22 0.34 -12.28 6.21
C ARG A 22 0.54 -12.93 4.86
N ALA A 23 0.28 -12.18 3.80
CA ALA A 23 0.48 -12.67 2.45
C ALA A 23 1.95 -13.12 2.36
N SER A 24 2.18 -14.28 1.74
CA SER A 24 3.54 -14.74 1.56
C SER A 24 4.29 -13.70 0.71
N PRO A 25 5.62 -13.55 0.88
CA PRO A 25 6.40 -12.60 0.08
C PRO A 25 6.16 -12.76 -1.43
N GLU A 26 5.98 -14.00 -1.89
CA GLU A 26 5.70 -14.35 -3.29
C GLU A 26 4.32 -13.84 -3.74
N ALA A 27 3.31 -13.91 -2.86
CA ALA A 27 1.97 -13.40 -3.15
C ALA A 27 1.92 -11.87 -3.28
N LEU A 28 2.89 -11.15 -2.70
CA LEU A 28 3.01 -9.70 -2.79
C LEU A 28 3.84 -9.22 -3.98
N GLU A 29 4.63 -10.10 -4.59
CA GLU A 29 5.51 -9.73 -5.71
C GLU A 29 4.76 -9.11 -6.90
N PRO A 30 3.59 -9.63 -7.33
CA PRO A 30 2.81 -9.01 -8.40
C PRO A 30 2.35 -7.58 -8.06
N VAL A 31 2.06 -7.32 -6.78
CA VAL A 31 1.63 -5.98 -6.32
C VAL A 31 2.81 -5.03 -6.35
N ARG A 32 3.98 -5.45 -5.84
CA ARG A 32 5.20 -4.63 -5.86
C ARG A 32 5.60 -4.28 -7.28
N GLN A 33 5.60 -5.27 -8.18
CA GLN A 33 5.94 -5.05 -9.58
C GLN A 33 4.96 -4.07 -10.24
N ALA A 34 3.64 -4.27 -10.06
CA ALA A 34 2.65 -3.36 -10.63
C ALA A 34 2.78 -1.92 -10.11
N MET A 35 3.10 -1.73 -8.81
CA MET A 35 3.35 -0.40 -8.25
C MET A 35 4.61 0.24 -8.80
N LEU A 36 5.69 -0.53 -8.99
CA LEU A 36 6.94 -0.05 -9.60
C LEU A 36 6.76 0.26 -11.09
N ASP A 37 5.99 -0.53 -11.82
CA ASP A 37 5.67 -0.29 -13.23
C ASP A 37 4.86 1.01 -13.40
N VAL A 38 3.88 1.23 -12.52
CA VAL A 38 3.10 2.48 -12.50
C VAL A 38 3.96 3.68 -12.11
N LEU A 39 4.90 3.52 -11.18
CA LEU A 39 5.86 4.58 -10.82
C LEU A 39 6.80 4.90 -12.00
N GLY A 40 7.17 3.89 -12.78
CA GLY A 40 8.05 4.00 -13.94
C GLY A 40 9.50 4.37 -13.58
N GLU A 41 10.37 4.37 -14.58
CA GLU A 41 11.79 4.70 -14.41
C GLU A 41 11.99 6.15 -13.95
N GLU A 42 11.25 7.09 -14.54
CA GLU A 42 11.35 8.51 -14.19
C GLU A 42 10.87 8.77 -12.75
N GLY A 43 9.76 8.17 -12.34
CA GLY A 43 9.29 8.25 -10.96
C GLY A 43 10.26 7.58 -9.98
N ALA A 44 10.87 6.46 -10.35
CA ALA A 44 11.90 5.82 -9.53
C ALA A 44 13.17 6.66 -9.40
N ARG A 45 13.56 7.38 -10.46
CA ARG A 45 14.72 8.28 -10.49
C ARG A 45 14.50 9.53 -9.63
N LEU A 46 13.30 10.11 -9.68
CA LEU A 46 12.93 11.29 -8.88
C LEU A 46 12.61 10.94 -7.43
N HIS A 47 12.08 9.73 -7.17
CA HIS A 47 11.68 9.26 -5.84
C HIS A 47 12.35 7.93 -5.47
N PRO A 48 13.69 7.88 -5.35
CA PRO A 48 14.44 6.64 -5.10
C PRO A 48 14.07 5.97 -3.76
N GLN A 49 13.76 6.77 -2.73
CA GLN A 49 13.31 6.26 -1.44
C GLN A 49 11.96 5.54 -1.53
N LEU A 50 11.03 6.07 -2.33
CA LEU A 50 9.73 5.42 -2.58
C LEU A 50 9.92 4.13 -3.37
N SER A 51 10.74 4.16 -4.43
CA SER A 51 11.08 2.96 -5.20
C SER A 51 11.69 1.87 -4.32
N TYR A 52 12.62 2.22 -3.42
CA TYR A 52 13.17 1.29 -2.43
C TYR A 52 12.08 0.76 -1.49
N LYS A 53 11.28 1.64 -0.90
CA LYS A 53 10.16 1.27 -0.01
C LYS A 53 9.23 0.25 -0.68
N LEU A 54 8.82 0.49 -1.93
CA LEU A 54 7.93 -0.42 -2.66
C LEU A 54 8.54 -1.81 -2.87
N ARG A 55 9.85 -1.92 -3.16
CA ARG A 55 10.54 -3.21 -3.32
C ARG A 55 10.56 -4.06 -2.05
N TYR A 56 10.62 -3.43 -0.88
CA TYR A 56 10.85 -4.13 0.39
C TYR A 56 9.64 -4.13 1.35
N LEU A 57 8.49 -3.59 0.93
CA LEU A 57 7.26 -3.74 1.70
C LEU A 57 6.75 -5.19 1.61
N HIS A 58 6.63 -5.82 2.77
CA HIS A 58 6.20 -7.22 2.95
C HIS A 58 4.77 -7.33 3.52
N ASP A 59 3.99 -6.26 3.46
CA ASP A 59 2.63 -6.21 3.99
C ASP A 59 1.67 -5.59 2.98
N ALA A 60 0.55 -6.28 2.73
CA ALA A 60 -0.46 -5.85 1.77
C ALA A 60 -1.11 -4.52 2.15
N HIS A 61 -1.36 -4.29 3.45
CA HIS A 61 -1.91 -3.02 3.92
C HIS A 61 -0.91 -1.89 3.75
N ALA A 62 0.37 -2.11 4.08
CA ALA A 62 1.42 -1.12 3.87
C ALA A 62 1.57 -0.75 2.39
N LEU A 63 1.51 -1.72 1.48
CA LEU A 63 1.48 -1.46 0.03
C LEU A 63 0.21 -0.70 -0.39
N TRP A 64 -0.94 -1.03 0.20
CA TRP A 64 -2.19 -0.32 -0.06
C TRP A 64 -2.11 1.16 0.33
N TYR A 65 -1.54 1.47 1.49
CA TYR A 65 -1.36 2.85 1.93
C TYR A 65 -0.24 3.58 1.19
N ALA A 66 0.81 2.87 0.75
CA ALA A 66 1.85 3.44 -0.08
C ALA A 66 1.33 3.97 -1.44
N ARG A 67 0.12 3.59 -1.86
CA ARG A 67 -0.57 4.18 -3.02
C ARG A 67 -0.68 5.72 -2.93
N ALA A 68 -0.88 6.28 -1.73
CA ALA A 68 -0.93 7.74 -1.56
C ALA A 68 0.43 8.39 -1.88
N ASP A 69 1.53 7.76 -1.45
CA ASP A 69 2.88 8.22 -1.79
C ASP A 69 3.14 8.12 -3.30
N VAL A 70 2.66 7.06 -3.95
CA VAL A 70 2.76 6.90 -5.42
C VAL A 70 1.95 7.96 -6.16
N VAL A 71 0.74 8.30 -5.68
CA VAL A 71 -0.03 9.43 -6.23
C VAL A 71 0.77 10.72 -6.11
N ALA A 72 1.29 11.03 -4.92
CA ALA A 72 2.05 12.26 -4.70
C ALA A 72 3.28 12.35 -5.63
N ALA A 73 4.01 11.25 -5.80
CA ALA A 73 5.13 11.17 -6.72
C ALA A 73 4.69 11.43 -8.17
N LEU A 74 3.69 10.70 -8.66
CA LEU A 74 3.20 10.84 -10.03
C LEU A 74 2.53 12.20 -10.30
N SER A 75 1.92 12.81 -9.29
CA SER A 75 1.31 14.15 -9.42
C SER A 75 2.35 15.20 -9.79
N SER A 76 3.57 15.08 -9.27
CA SER A 76 4.67 15.99 -9.61
C SER A 76 5.16 15.87 -11.07
N ILE A 77 4.89 14.73 -11.72
CA ILE A 77 5.38 14.40 -13.07
C ILE A 77 4.26 14.57 -14.11
N HIS A 78 3.03 14.23 -13.75
CA HIS A 78 1.92 14.06 -14.70
C HIS A 78 0.67 14.88 -14.35
N GLY A 79 0.68 15.57 -13.20
CA GLY A 79 -0.50 16.21 -12.65
C GLY A 79 -1.42 15.23 -11.92
N GLU A 80 -2.18 15.76 -10.97
CA GLU A 80 -2.91 14.96 -9.98
C GLU A 80 -3.99 14.05 -10.58
N VAL A 81 -4.77 14.56 -11.54
CA VAL A 81 -5.84 13.79 -12.18
C VAL A 81 -5.30 12.51 -12.83
N LYS A 82 -4.18 12.62 -13.57
CA LYS A 82 -3.55 11.48 -14.24
C LYS A 82 -2.90 10.54 -13.22
N ALA A 83 -2.23 11.07 -12.20
CA ALA A 83 -1.62 10.29 -11.13
C ALA A 83 -2.65 9.43 -10.37
N VAL A 84 -3.78 10.02 -9.98
CA VAL A 84 -4.88 9.32 -9.33
C VAL A 84 -5.42 8.21 -10.23
N SER A 85 -5.66 8.49 -11.51
CA SER A 85 -6.14 7.48 -12.47
C SER A 85 -5.17 6.29 -12.62
N MET A 86 -3.86 6.56 -12.69
CA MET A 86 -2.83 5.51 -12.79
C MET A 86 -2.76 4.66 -11.53
N VAL A 87 -2.88 5.25 -10.34
CA VAL A 87 -2.87 4.48 -9.08
C VAL A 87 -4.20 3.77 -8.82
N GLN A 88 -5.31 4.26 -9.37
CA GLN A 88 -6.61 3.59 -9.32
C GLN A 88 -6.62 2.29 -10.13
N SER A 89 -5.90 2.22 -11.26
CA SER A 89 -5.81 0.98 -12.05
C SER A 89 -5.10 -0.16 -11.33
N LEU A 90 -4.41 0.13 -10.21
CA LEU A 90 -3.79 -0.88 -9.34
C LEU A 90 -4.79 -1.57 -8.40
N THR A 91 -5.98 -1.03 -8.17
CA THR A 91 -6.96 -1.61 -7.21
C THR A 91 -7.22 -3.12 -7.43
N PRO A 92 -7.35 -3.63 -8.67
CA PRO A 92 -7.57 -5.06 -8.90
C PRO A 92 -6.44 -5.97 -8.39
N VAL A 93 -5.17 -5.52 -8.40
CA VAL A 93 -4.04 -6.37 -7.96
C VAL A 93 -4.02 -6.60 -6.45
N PHE A 94 -4.76 -5.79 -5.67
CA PHE A 94 -4.91 -5.95 -4.22
C PHE A 94 -6.07 -6.89 -3.83
N ARG A 95 -6.83 -7.41 -4.80
CA ARG A 95 -8.00 -8.25 -4.52
C ARG A 95 -7.61 -9.50 -3.74
N GLY A 96 -8.24 -9.71 -2.58
CA GLY A 96 -7.96 -10.85 -1.71
C GLY A 96 -6.71 -10.70 -0.84
N LEU A 97 -5.94 -9.61 -1.01
CA LEU A 97 -4.78 -9.28 -0.18
C LEU A 97 -5.12 -8.24 0.90
N VAL A 98 -6.17 -7.44 0.68
CA VAL A 98 -6.70 -6.47 1.64
C VAL A 98 -8.21 -6.68 1.86
N PRO A 99 -8.75 -6.24 3.02
CA PRO A 99 -10.19 -6.26 3.28
C PRO A 99 -10.98 -5.56 2.17
N ARG A 100 -12.11 -6.16 1.77
CA ARG A 100 -13.03 -5.57 0.78
C ARG A 100 -13.47 -4.16 1.12
N SER A 101 -13.64 -3.85 2.41
CA SER A 101 -14.02 -2.51 2.88
C SER A 101 -13.03 -1.42 2.46
N LEU A 102 -11.72 -1.71 2.37
CA LEU A 102 -10.73 -0.76 1.88
C LEU A 102 -10.88 -0.53 0.37
N MET A 103 -11.14 -1.60 -0.39
CA MET A 103 -11.38 -1.52 -1.83
C MET A 103 -12.64 -0.71 -2.13
N ASP A 104 -13.72 -0.95 -1.38
CA ASP A 104 -15.00 -0.25 -1.52
C ASP A 104 -14.90 1.23 -1.13
N ALA A 105 -14.09 1.58 -0.13
CA ALA A 105 -13.82 2.98 0.21
C ALA A 105 -13.14 3.72 -0.94
N SER A 106 -12.16 3.08 -1.59
CA SER A 106 -11.44 3.68 -2.73
C SER A 106 -12.29 3.83 -3.99
N SER A 107 -13.31 2.98 -4.17
CA SER A 107 -14.24 3.09 -5.30
C SER A 107 -15.28 4.20 -5.11
N ARG A 108 -15.61 4.56 -3.86
CA ARG A 108 -16.50 5.69 -3.55
C ARG A 108 -15.87 7.05 -3.83
N GLN A 109 -14.54 7.18 -3.76
CA GLN A 109 -13.82 8.38 -4.19
C GLN A 109 -13.89 8.66 -5.71
N ARG A 110 -14.66 7.87 -6.48
CA ARG A 110 -14.89 8.07 -7.92
C ARG A 110 -16.08 8.98 -8.23
N HIS A 111 -16.87 9.37 -7.21
CA HIS A 111 -18.05 10.24 -7.31
C HIS A 111 -17.82 11.52 -6.51
#